data_AF-A0A821YE66-F1
#
_entry.id   AF-A0A821YE66-F1
#
_cell.length_a   1.000
_cell.length_b   1.000
_cell.length_c   1.000
_cell.angle_alpha   90.00
_cell.angle_beta   90.00
_cell.angle_gamma   90.00
#
_symmetry.space_group_name_H-M   'P 1'
#
loop_
_entity.id
_entity.type
_entity.pdbx_description
1 polymer ?
#
loop_
_entity_poly.entity_id
_entity_poly.type
_entity_poly.pdbx_seq_one_letter_code
_entity_poly.pdbx_strand_id
1 'polypeptide(L)'
;PAESNRHTINCYPQENAPQKPRNLKKLEYEQQQLISRTGEGAQFTMTSADGTTFIISYRYVNDDEIKDLPNTDNNDMTNDVTSSSPSENDQQSSHETILEFIEGFFSGQECLTGGSGWWRYEICYGKHVIQFHEESETQTIIVLGTWNHEKHIEWINTNTKKKSDRYIKERQYVSLYYGDGDICEMTNMPRVVEVKLRCLIREDKSHMPTMYLVEPESCFYILGIESSAFCDLLDYTDENGIPDLDKLMTHFQDQ
;
A
#
# COMPACT_ATOMS: atom_id res chain seq x y z
N PRO A 1 -20.53 22.98 -22.05
CA PRO A 1 -21.06 21.96 -21.12
C PRO A 1 -20.63 22.32 -19.70
N ALA A 2 -21.59 22.51 -18.78
CA ALA A 2 -21.35 23.04 -17.43
C ALA A 2 -20.52 22.07 -16.58
N GLU A 3 -19.56 22.62 -15.83
CA GLU A 3 -18.71 21.92 -14.86
C GLU A 3 -19.55 21.28 -13.75
N SER A 4 -19.28 20.01 -13.46
CA SER A 4 -19.91 19.30 -12.36
C SER A 4 -19.41 19.86 -11.03
N ASN A 5 -20.31 20.46 -10.26
CA ASN A 5 -20.09 20.87 -8.87
C ASN A 5 -19.48 19.71 -8.05
N ARG A 6 -18.27 19.92 -7.53
CA ARG A 6 -17.72 19.08 -6.43
C ARG A 6 -18.60 19.31 -5.19
N HIS A 7 -19.17 18.24 -4.65
CA HIS A 7 -19.92 18.30 -3.41
C HIS A 7 -18.93 18.33 -2.23
N THR A 8 -18.83 19.46 -1.53
CA THR A 8 -18.07 19.55 -0.28
C THR A 8 -18.88 18.90 0.84
N ILE A 9 -18.38 17.79 1.40
CA ILE A 9 -19.00 17.12 2.56
C ILE A 9 -18.39 17.72 3.82
N ASN A 10 -19.14 18.59 4.50
CA ASN A 10 -18.77 19.11 5.82
C ASN A 10 -19.50 18.29 6.90
N CYS A 11 -18.74 17.57 7.71
CA CYS A 11 -19.27 16.79 8.82
C CYS A 11 -19.48 17.69 10.04
N TYR A 12 -20.74 17.95 10.40
CA TYR A 12 -21.11 18.61 11.64
C TYR A 12 -21.70 17.60 12.62
N PRO A 13 -21.45 17.74 13.94
CA PRO A 13 -22.12 16.92 14.93
C PRO A 13 -23.63 17.15 14.81
N GLN A 14 -24.41 16.07 14.74
CA GLN A 14 -25.88 16.18 14.74
C GLN A 14 -26.38 16.80 16.06
N GLU A 15 -27.54 17.45 16.01
CA GLU A 15 -28.21 17.92 17.22
C GLU A 15 -28.42 16.74 18.19
N ASN A 16 -27.97 16.90 19.45
CA ASN A 16 -27.90 15.87 20.50
C ASN A 16 -26.73 14.88 20.44
N ALA A 17 -25.71 15.13 19.61
CA ALA A 17 -24.47 14.37 19.70
C ALA A 17 -23.86 14.45 21.11
N PRO A 18 -23.37 13.34 21.68
CA PRO A 18 -22.78 13.33 23.01
C PRO A 18 -21.61 14.31 23.08
N GLN A 19 -21.56 15.07 24.17
CA GLN A 19 -20.47 16.01 24.44
C GLN A 19 -19.13 15.26 24.40
N LYS A 20 -18.18 15.85 23.67
CA LYS A 20 -16.83 15.30 23.53
C LYS A 20 -16.23 14.96 24.90
N PRO A 21 -15.78 13.71 25.14
CA PRO A 21 -15.27 13.28 26.44
C PRO A 21 -14.13 14.16 26.94
N ARG A 22 -14.09 14.42 28.25
CA ARG A 22 -13.05 15.25 28.89
C ARG A 22 -11.63 14.74 28.63
N ASN A 23 -11.45 13.42 28.66
CA ASN A 23 -10.14 12.80 28.40
C ASN A 23 -9.69 13.06 26.96
N LEU A 24 -10.62 13.01 26.00
CA LEU A 24 -10.32 13.30 24.59
C LEU A 24 -9.96 14.77 24.37
N LYS A 25 -10.70 15.71 25.00
CA LYS A 25 -10.35 17.14 24.97
C LYS A 25 -8.97 17.41 25.58
N LYS A 26 -8.62 16.72 26.67
CA LYS A 26 -7.31 16.84 27.32
C LYS A 26 -6.19 16.34 26.41
N LEU A 27 -6.38 15.18 25.78
CA LEU A 27 -5.40 14.56 24.90
C LEU A 27 -5.16 15.42 23.65
N GLU A 28 -6.20 16.01 23.07
CA GLU A 28 -6.07 16.96 21.95
C GLU A 28 -5.39 18.27 22.35
N TYR A 29 -5.65 18.78 23.55
CA TYR A 29 -4.95 19.95 24.06
C TYR A 29 -3.46 19.64 24.28
N GLU A 30 -3.14 18.49 24.87
CA GLU A 30 -1.76 18.03 25.04
C GLU A 30 -1.05 17.83 23.69
N GLN A 31 -1.76 17.27 22.70
CA GLN A 31 -1.28 17.15 21.33
C GLN A 31 -1.02 18.53 20.70
N GLN A 32 -1.94 19.49 20.83
CA GLN A 32 -1.73 20.86 20.36
C GLN A 32 -0.57 21.56 21.06
N GLN A 33 -0.36 21.31 22.35
CA GLN A 33 0.78 21.86 23.09
C GLN A 33 2.10 21.27 22.59
N LEU A 34 2.16 19.96 22.33
CA LEU A 34 3.32 19.31 21.72
C LEU A 34 3.61 19.89 20.33
N ILE A 35 2.58 20.03 19.51
CA ILE A 35 2.66 20.64 18.18
C ILE A 35 3.14 22.09 18.26
N SER A 36 2.66 22.88 19.24
CA SER A 36 3.08 24.29 19.40
C SER A 36 4.52 24.45 19.90
N ARG A 37 5.06 23.43 20.60
CA ARG A 37 6.45 23.42 21.07
C ARG A 37 7.43 23.03 19.96
N THR A 38 6.97 22.26 18.98
CA THR A 38 7.72 21.92 17.77
C THR A 38 7.33 22.90 16.67
N GLY A 39 8.03 24.03 16.57
CA GLY A 39 7.79 25.03 15.53
C GLY A 39 7.80 24.45 14.10
N GLU A 40 7.26 25.23 13.16
CA GLU A 40 7.10 24.94 11.73
C GLU A 40 8.20 24.04 11.14
N GLY A 41 7.80 22.93 10.50
CA GLY A 41 8.73 22.03 9.82
C GLY A 41 9.51 21.13 10.77
N ALA A 42 8.85 20.56 11.78
CA ALA A 42 9.47 19.63 12.71
C ALA A 42 10.06 18.42 11.96
N GLN A 43 11.38 18.31 12.01
CA GLN A 43 12.16 17.26 11.39
C GLN A 43 12.62 16.28 12.48
N PHE A 44 12.06 15.08 12.47
CA PHE A 44 12.36 14.04 13.44
C PHE A 44 13.45 13.15 12.88
N THR A 45 14.56 13.08 13.60
CA THR A 45 15.67 12.19 13.26
C THR A 45 15.60 10.96 14.15
N MET A 46 15.46 9.79 13.54
CA MET A 46 15.44 8.51 14.24
C MET A 46 16.59 7.66 13.74
N THR A 47 17.47 7.22 14.64
CA THR A 47 18.58 6.32 14.31
C THR A 47 18.26 4.92 14.83
N SER A 48 18.26 3.96 13.91
CA SER A 48 18.10 2.54 14.20
C SER A 48 19.37 1.98 14.88
N ALA A 49 19.24 0.82 15.54
CA ALA A 49 20.32 0.18 16.29
C ALA A 49 21.52 -0.24 15.41
N ASP A 50 21.29 -0.40 14.12
CA ASP A 50 22.30 -0.66 13.09
C ASP A 50 23.00 0.62 12.58
N GLY A 51 22.62 1.79 13.09
CA GLY A 51 23.19 3.10 12.74
C GLY A 51 22.48 3.82 11.60
N THR A 52 21.46 3.21 10.99
CA THR A 52 20.71 3.83 9.89
C THR A 52 19.83 4.96 10.42
N THR A 53 19.96 6.16 9.86
CA THR A 53 19.23 7.36 10.33
C THR A 53 18.16 7.79 9.35
N PHE A 54 16.92 7.87 9.83
CA PHE A 54 15.75 8.32 9.09
C PHE A 54 15.37 9.73 9.52
N ILE A 55 15.02 10.55 8.55
CA ILE A 55 14.62 11.93 8.79
C ILE A 55 13.20 12.14 8.27
N ILE A 56 12.27 12.33 9.19
CA ILE A 56 10.85 12.52 8.89
C ILE A 56 10.52 14.00 9.07
N SER A 57 10.15 14.68 7.99
CA SER A 57 9.62 16.04 8.04
C SER A 57 8.13 16.03 7.71
N TYR A 58 7.38 16.86 8.42
CA TYR A 58 6.02 17.21 8.01
C TYR A 58 5.85 18.72 8.02
N ARG A 59 5.03 19.22 7.09
CA ARG A 59 4.56 20.60 7.05
C ARG A 59 3.05 20.62 7.20
N TYR A 60 2.54 21.58 7.96
CA TYR A 60 1.11 21.89 7.94
C TYR A 60 0.79 22.61 6.64
N VAL A 61 -0.27 22.19 5.96
CA VAL A 61 -0.88 22.92 4.84
C VAL A 61 -2.21 23.43 5.37
N ASN A 62 -2.40 24.75 5.40
CA ASN A 62 -3.68 25.32 5.80
C ASN A 62 -4.69 25.22 4.64
N ASP A 63 -5.98 25.05 4.94
CA ASP A 63 -7.04 24.91 3.93
C ASP A 63 -7.13 26.11 2.95
N ASP A 64 -6.67 27.29 3.38
CA ASP A 64 -6.62 28.49 2.55
C ASP A 64 -5.46 28.49 1.53
N GLU A 65 -4.39 27.70 1.74
CA GLU A 65 -3.28 27.55 0.76
C GLU A 65 -3.62 26.59 -0.40
N ILE A 66 -4.72 25.85 -0.32
CA ILE A 66 -5.12 24.90 -1.39
C ILE A 66 -5.78 25.62 -2.58
N LYS A 67 -6.18 26.89 -2.42
CA LYS A 67 -6.90 27.66 -3.46
C LYS A 67 -6.01 28.50 -4.39
N ASP A 68 -4.75 28.71 -4.03
CA ASP A 68 -3.78 29.51 -4.80
C ASP A 68 -2.67 28.65 -5.41
N LEU A 69 -2.97 27.43 -5.84
CA LEU A 69 -2.07 26.73 -6.76
C LEU A 69 -2.15 27.41 -8.14
N PRO A 70 -1.07 28.03 -8.64
CA PRO A 70 -1.12 28.76 -9.90
C PRO A 70 -1.30 27.78 -11.06
N ASN A 71 -2.30 28.06 -11.88
CA ASN A 71 -2.44 27.48 -13.21
C ASN A 71 -1.74 28.45 -14.18
N THR A 72 -0.49 28.16 -14.58
CA THR A 72 0.26 28.93 -15.60
C THR A 72 1.35 28.02 -16.17
N ASP A 73 1.29 27.59 -17.44
CA ASP A 73 1.56 28.36 -18.67
C ASP A 73 2.89 29.11 -18.66
N ASN A 74 3.69 28.82 -19.70
CA ASN A 74 5.06 29.27 -19.93
C ASN A 74 5.22 30.81 -19.92
N ASN A 75 6.22 31.31 -19.18
CA ASN A 75 7.35 32.13 -19.65
C ASN A 75 7.89 33.09 -18.56
N ASP A 76 9.18 32.91 -18.28
CA ASP A 76 10.22 33.92 -18.04
C ASP A 76 10.07 34.95 -16.89
N MET A 77 10.87 34.79 -15.83
CA MET A 77 12.06 35.63 -15.60
C MET A 77 12.82 35.25 -14.30
N THR A 78 14.02 34.71 -14.53
CA THR A 78 15.31 34.98 -13.86
C THR A 78 15.37 35.19 -12.34
N ASN A 79 16.06 34.27 -11.63
CA ASN A 79 17.39 34.52 -11.06
C ASN A 79 17.96 33.26 -10.38
N ASP A 80 18.96 32.68 -11.04
CA ASP A 80 20.21 32.11 -10.52
C ASP A 80 20.15 31.31 -9.19
N VAL A 81 19.81 30.03 -9.31
CA VAL A 81 20.41 28.96 -8.51
C VAL A 81 20.87 27.89 -9.47
N THR A 82 22.15 27.60 -9.41
CA THR A 82 22.91 26.67 -10.25
C THR A 82 22.13 25.42 -10.61
N SER A 83 21.91 25.24 -11.90
CA SER A 83 21.37 24.07 -12.54
C SER A 83 22.26 22.85 -12.30
N SER A 84 21.91 22.05 -11.29
CA SER A 84 22.13 20.61 -11.35
C SER A 84 20.87 19.99 -11.93
N SER A 85 20.90 19.74 -13.24
CA SER A 85 19.98 18.80 -13.91
C SER A 85 19.91 17.51 -13.08
N PRO A 86 18.75 16.82 -12.97
CA PRO A 86 18.73 15.46 -12.46
C PRO A 86 19.65 14.64 -13.35
N SER A 87 20.75 14.14 -12.78
CA SER A 87 21.64 13.20 -13.46
C SER A 87 20.84 11.95 -13.83
N GLU A 88 21.02 11.46 -15.05
CA GLU A 88 20.48 10.19 -15.57
C GLU A 88 20.73 8.99 -14.62
N ASN A 89 21.71 9.11 -13.71
CA ASN A 89 22.04 8.12 -12.68
C ASN A 89 20.97 7.92 -11.59
N ASP A 90 20.09 8.88 -11.29
CA ASP A 90 19.08 8.73 -10.22
C ASP A 90 17.88 7.87 -10.64
N GLN A 91 17.53 7.88 -11.94
CA GLN A 91 16.43 7.07 -12.47
C GLN A 91 16.83 5.59 -12.63
N GLN A 92 18.10 5.34 -12.99
CA GLN A 92 18.61 4.00 -13.24
C GLN A 92 18.75 3.18 -11.94
N SER A 93 19.17 3.83 -10.86
CA SER A 93 19.24 3.25 -9.50
C SER A 93 17.86 2.85 -8.94
N SER A 94 16.84 3.70 -9.15
CA SER A 94 15.47 3.37 -8.70
C SER A 94 14.87 2.21 -9.46
N HIS A 95 15.19 2.07 -10.76
CA HIS A 95 14.65 1.02 -11.60
C HIS A 95 15.23 -0.35 -11.24
N GLU A 96 16.54 -0.44 -11.02
CA GLU A 96 17.21 -1.69 -10.60
C GLU A 96 16.64 -2.21 -9.27
N THR A 97 16.40 -1.32 -8.30
CA THR A 97 15.79 -1.67 -7.00
C THR A 97 14.36 -2.22 -7.14
N ILE A 98 13.57 -1.70 -8.09
CA ILE A 98 12.21 -2.20 -8.36
C ILE A 98 12.27 -3.62 -8.94
N LEU A 99 13.20 -3.87 -9.86
CA LEU A 99 13.35 -5.18 -10.49
C LEU A 99 13.78 -6.24 -9.48
N GLU A 100 14.75 -5.92 -8.63
CA GLU A 100 15.17 -6.81 -7.55
C GLU A 100 14.00 -7.15 -6.62
N PHE A 101 13.20 -6.16 -6.24
CA PHE A 101 12.00 -6.37 -5.42
C PHE A 101 10.97 -7.27 -6.11
N ILE A 102 10.65 -7.00 -7.38
CA ILE A 102 9.69 -7.80 -8.15
C ILE A 102 10.19 -9.23 -8.29
N GLU A 103 11.46 -9.41 -8.67
CA GLU A 103 12.06 -10.72 -8.85
C GLU A 103 12.10 -11.51 -7.53
N GLY A 104 12.58 -10.90 -6.44
CA GLY A 104 12.65 -11.52 -5.12
C GLY A 104 11.28 -11.96 -4.62
N PHE A 105 10.27 -11.08 -4.72
CA PHE A 105 8.92 -11.37 -4.26
C PHE A 105 8.21 -12.40 -5.15
N PHE A 106 8.14 -12.20 -6.47
CA PHE A 106 7.37 -13.06 -7.37
C PHE A 106 8.04 -14.40 -7.70
N SER A 107 9.35 -14.54 -7.50
CA SER A 107 10.01 -15.85 -7.48
C SER A 107 9.65 -16.68 -6.23
N GLY A 108 9.03 -16.04 -5.23
CA GLY A 108 8.72 -16.64 -3.94
C GLY A 108 9.97 -16.86 -3.06
N GLN A 109 11.12 -16.31 -3.41
CA GLN A 109 12.33 -16.36 -2.58
C GLN A 109 12.21 -15.45 -1.36
N GLU A 110 11.62 -14.27 -1.57
CA GLU A 110 11.36 -13.28 -0.52
C GLU A 110 9.88 -13.21 -0.18
N CYS A 111 9.59 -13.06 1.11
CA CYS A 111 8.24 -12.91 1.62
C CYS A 111 8.05 -11.50 2.16
N LEU A 112 6.87 -10.92 1.94
CA LEU A 112 6.55 -9.60 2.44
C LEU A 112 5.87 -9.72 3.79
N THR A 113 6.43 -9.03 4.78
CA THR A 113 5.85 -8.94 6.11
C THR A 113 5.24 -7.57 6.33
N GLY A 114 4.07 -7.53 6.96
CA GLY A 114 3.42 -6.29 7.37
C GLY A 114 2.65 -6.46 8.68
N GLY A 115 1.83 -5.44 8.98
CA GLY A 115 0.98 -5.41 10.16
C GLY A 115 1.47 -4.44 11.21
N SER A 116 0.54 -4.04 12.08
CA SER A 116 0.77 -3.11 13.17
C SER A 116 0.08 -3.59 14.45
N GLY A 117 0.65 -3.23 15.60
CA GLY A 117 0.15 -3.69 16.90
C GLY A 117 0.43 -5.16 17.15
N TRP A 118 -0.59 -5.90 17.61
CA TRP A 118 -0.47 -7.30 18.04
C TRP A 118 -0.21 -8.26 16.87
N TRP A 119 -0.96 -8.13 15.77
CA TRP A 119 -0.85 -9.07 14.64
C TRP A 119 0.15 -8.60 13.60
N ARG A 120 0.99 -9.53 13.16
CA ARG A 120 1.78 -9.45 11.94
C ARG A 120 1.21 -10.40 10.90
N TYR A 121 1.49 -10.13 9.65
CA TYR A 121 1.13 -11.03 8.56
C TYR A 121 2.26 -11.08 7.55
N GLU A 122 2.40 -12.23 6.91
CA GLU A 122 3.40 -12.50 5.89
C GLU A 122 2.73 -13.12 4.68
N ILE A 123 3.22 -12.75 3.50
CA ILE A 123 2.90 -13.40 2.24
C ILE A 123 4.17 -13.79 1.51
N CYS A 124 4.25 -15.06 1.18
CA CYS A 124 5.20 -15.59 0.22
C CYS A 124 4.44 -15.89 -1.07
N TYR A 125 4.73 -15.15 -2.15
CA TYR A 125 4.01 -15.32 -3.41
C TYR A 125 4.12 -16.77 -3.92
N GLY A 126 2.99 -17.31 -4.41
CA GLY A 126 2.92 -18.68 -4.92
C GLY A 126 3.05 -19.76 -3.85
N LYS A 127 3.07 -19.39 -2.56
CA LYS A 127 3.23 -20.32 -1.43
C LYS A 127 2.10 -20.19 -0.42
N HIS A 128 2.13 -19.17 0.41
CA HIS A 128 1.19 -19.05 1.53
C HIS A 128 1.04 -17.61 2.02
N VAL A 129 -0.04 -17.41 2.77
CA VAL A 129 -0.29 -16.23 3.58
C VAL A 129 -0.50 -16.68 5.01
N ILE A 130 0.27 -16.12 5.93
CA ILE A 130 0.16 -16.39 7.36
C ILE A 130 -0.12 -15.11 8.14
N GLN A 131 -0.81 -15.27 9.25
CA GLN A 131 -0.89 -14.29 10.32
C GLN A 131 -0.12 -14.85 11.50
N PHE A 132 0.69 -14.02 12.15
CA PHE A 132 1.45 -14.45 13.32
C PHE A 132 1.58 -13.36 14.37
N HIS A 133 1.82 -13.81 15.60
CA HIS A 133 2.18 -12.96 16.71
C HIS A 133 3.39 -13.58 17.42
N GLU A 134 4.35 -12.75 17.80
CA GLU A 134 5.55 -13.15 18.50
C GLU A 134 5.57 -12.48 19.88
N GLU A 135 5.57 -13.30 20.93
CA GLU A 135 5.70 -12.86 22.31
C GLU A 135 6.93 -13.52 22.93
N SER A 136 8.00 -12.74 23.10
CA SER A 136 9.31 -13.11 23.71
C SER A 136 9.99 -14.36 23.14
N GLU A 137 9.43 -15.54 23.36
CA GLU A 137 9.95 -16.86 22.93
C GLU A 137 8.88 -17.77 22.31
N THR A 138 7.61 -17.34 22.26
CA THR A 138 6.50 -18.10 21.66
C THR A 138 5.96 -17.38 20.44
N GLN A 139 5.88 -18.11 19.32
CA GLN A 139 5.26 -17.64 18.08
C GLN A 139 3.95 -18.38 17.87
N THR A 140 2.86 -17.61 17.77
CA THR A 140 1.57 -18.14 17.30
C THR A 140 1.49 -17.88 15.79
N ILE A 141 1.35 -18.93 15.00
CA ILE A 141 1.22 -18.85 13.53
C ILE A 141 -0.15 -19.41 13.15
N ILE A 142 -0.85 -18.69 12.29
CA ILE A 142 -2.14 -19.07 11.71
C ILE A 142 -2.00 -18.97 10.19
N VAL A 143 -2.23 -20.07 9.48
CA VAL A 143 -2.26 -20.09 8.02
C VAL A 143 -3.60 -19.55 7.54
N LEU A 144 -3.59 -18.41 6.84
CA LEU A 144 -4.79 -17.81 6.27
C LEU A 144 -5.15 -18.44 4.92
N GLY A 145 -4.15 -18.92 4.19
CA GLY A 145 -4.34 -19.65 2.94
C GLY A 145 -3.00 -20.06 2.32
N THR A 146 -3.09 -21.04 1.41
CA THR A 146 -2.01 -21.58 0.61
C THR A 146 -2.34 -21.44 -0.87
N TRP A 147 -1.31 -21.26 -1.69
CA TRP A 147 -1.48 -21.13 -3.13
C TRP A 147 -1.76 -22.49 -3.76
N ASN A 148 -2.78 -22.55 -4.59
CA ASN A 148 -3.01 -23.66 -5.50
C ASN A 148 -3.58 -23.12 -6.82
N HIS A 149 -2.88 -23.41 -7.91
CA HIS A 149 -3.21 -22.87 -9.22
C HIS A 149 -4.62 -23.28 -9.68
N GLU A 150 -4.97 -24.56 -9.57
CA GLU A 150 -6.28 -25.08 -10.01
C GLU A 150 -7.44 -24.45 -9.22
N LYS A 151 -7.30 -24.34 -7.90
CA LYS A 151 -8.30 -23.71 -7.02
C LYS A 151 -8.44 -22.22 -7.27
N HIS A 152 -7.34 -21.53 -7.58
CA HIS A 152 -7.39 -20.12 -8.00
C HIS A 152 -8.20 -19.95 -9.29
N ILE A 153 -7.93 -20.78 -10.31
CA ILE A 153 -8.69 -20.76 -11.57
C ILE A 153 -10.17 -21.07 -11.34
N GLU A 154 -10.50 -22.05 -10.50
CA GLU A 154 -11.89 -22.36 -10.13
C GLU A 154 -12.57 -21.14 -9.46
N TRP A 155 -11.91 -20.54 -8.47
CA TRP A 155 -12.41 -19.36 -7.76
C TRP A 155 -12.61 -18.16 -8.68
N ILE A 156 -11.67 -17.89 -9.59
CA ILE A 156 -11.79 -16.81 -10.59
C ILE A 156 -12.98 -17.05 -11.52
N ASN A 157 -13.22 -18.29 -11.94
CA ASN A 157 -14.34 -18.62 -12.82
C ASN A 157 -15.70 -18.47 -12.13
N THR A 158 -15.80 -18.75 -10.82
CA THR A 158 -17.01 -18.46 -10.05
C THR A 158 -17.16 -16.98 -9.73
N ASN A 159 -16.06 -16.23 -9.68
CA ASN A 159 -16.02 -14.80 -9.40
C ASN A 159 -15.63 -14.01 -10.66
N THR A 160 -16.40 -14.11 -11.73
CA THR A 160 -16.08 -13.50 -13.03
C THR A 160 -15.80 -11.99 -12.97
N LYS A 161 -16.38 -11.29 -11.98
CA LYS A 161 -16.07 -9.88 -11.68
C LYS A 161 -14.63 -9.65 -11.22
N LYS A 162 -13.85 -10.67 -10.89
CA LYS A 162 -12.45 -10.61 -10.43
C LYS A 162 -11.45 -10.95 -11.54
N LYS A 163 -11.92 -11.41 -12.71
CA LYS A 163 -11.07 -11.60 -13.88
C LYS A 163 -10.36 -10.29 -14.22
N SER A 164 -9.09 -10.41 -14.57
CA SER A 164 -8.29 -9.30 -15.08
C SER A 164 -8.78 -9.04 -16.51
N ASP A 165 -9.75 -8.15 -16.64
CA ASP A 165 -10.16 -7.68 -17.95
C ASP A 165 -9.25 -6.53 -18.34
N ARG A 166 -8.38 -6.79 -19.32
CA ARG A 166 -7.46 -5.81 -19.93
C ARG A 166 -8.18 -4.55 -20.42
N TYR A 167 -9.48 -4.63 -20.67
CA TYR A 167 -10.31 -3.50 -21.09
C TYR A 167 -10.82 -2.64 -19.93
N ILE A 168 -10.79 -3.15 -18.68
CA ILE A 168 -11.14 -2.39 -17.47
C ILE A 168 -9.90 -1.63 -17.00
N LYS A 169 -9.54 -0.57 -17.74
CA LYS A 169 -8.51 0.41 -17.33
C LYS A 169 -8.77 1.07 -15.97
N GLU A 170 -9.97 0.88 -15.41
CA GLU A 170 -10.37 1.41 -14.10
C GLU A 170 -9.80 0.61 -12.92
N ARG A 171 -9.35 -0.64 -13.13
CA ARG A 171 -8.85 -1.48 -12.04
C ARG A 171 -7.34 -1.49 -12.01
N GLN A 172 -6.79 -0.78 -11.05
CA GLN A 172 -5.36 -0.76 -10.75
C GLN A 172 -4.94 -1.93 -9.84
N TYR A 173 -5.66 -3.07 -9.88
CA TYR A 173 -5.31 -4.24 -9.07
C TYR A 173 -5.72 -5.56 -9.70
N VAL A 174 -5.01 -6.62 -9.33
CA VAL A 174 -5.36 -8.03 -9.60
C VAL A 174 -5.66 -8.76 -8.30
N SER A 175 -6.44 -9.84 -8.39
CA SER A 175 -6.87 -10.64 -7.25
C SER A 175 -6.36 -12.07 -7.38
N LEU A 176 -5.71 -12.56 -6.33
CA LEU A 176 -5.19 -13.92 -6.23
C LEU A 176 -5.86 -14.64 -5.05
N TYR A 177 -6.28 -15.88 -5.28
CA TYR A 177 -6.94 -16.70 -4.27
C TYR A 177 -5.95 -17.65 -3.59
N TYR A 178 -5.95 -17.62 -2.26
CA TYR A 178 -5.21 -18.55 -1.42
C TYR A 178 -6.22 -19.25 -0.50
N GLY A 179 -6.28 -20.58 -0.58
CA GLY A 179 -7.26 -21.40 0.12
C GLY A 179 -6.60 -22.43 1.04
N ASP A 180 -7.41 -23.30 1.65
CA ASP A 180 -6.91 -24.38 2.52
C ASP A 180 -6.04 -23.89 3.69
N GLY A 181 -6.38 -22.74 4.27
CA GLY A 181 -5.78 -22.29 5.53
C GLY A 181 -6.19 -23.14 6.72
N ASP A 182 -5.69 -22.77 7.90
CA ASP A 182 -6.03 -23.46 9.15
C ASP A 182 -7.53 -23.45 9.40
N ILE A 183 -8.03 -24.53 10.01
CA ILE A 183 -9.45 -24.65 10.34
C ILE A 183 -9.87 -23.54 11.29
N CYS A 184 -10.87 -22.79 10.88
CA CYS A 184 -11.49 -21.74 11.66
C CYS A 184 -12.37 -22.34 12.75
N GLU A 185 -12.12 -22.03 14.02
CA GLU A 185 -12.91 -22.56 15.14
C GLU A 185 -14.37 -22.10 15.11
N MET A 186 -14.63 -20.90 14.56
CA MET A 186 -15.97 -20.30 14.53
C MET A 186 -16.86 -20.92 13.44
N THR A 187 -16.31 -21.16 12.26
CA THR A 187 -17.06 -21.65 11.09
C THR A 187 -16.84 -23.12 10.82
N ASN A 188 -15.82 -23.72 11.44
CA ASN A 188 -15.32 -25.07 11.17
C ASN A 188 -14.95 -25.30 9.69
N MET A 189 -14.63 -24.23 8.96
CA MET A 189 -14.18 -24.24 7.58
C MET A 189 -12.70 -23.79 7.50
N PRO A 190 -11.93 -24.24 6.50
CA PRO A 190 -10.59 -23.70 6.25
C PRO A 190 -10.65 -22.18 6.03
N ARG A 191 -9.69 -21.46 6.60
CA ARG A 191 -9.49 -20.03 6.30
C ARG A 191 -9.14 -19.84 4.83
N VAL A 192 -9.54 -18.69 4.29
CA VAL A 192 -9.23 -18.30 2.91
C VAL A 192 -8.85 -16.83 2.85
N VAL A 193 -7.98 -16.45 1.92
CA VAL A 193 -7.59 -15.06 1.71
C VAL A 193 -7.55 -14.69 0.23
N GLU A 194 -8.18 -13.55 -0.08
CA GLU A 194 -8.00 -12.86 -1.35
C GLU A 194 -6.84 -11.87 -1.23
N VAL A 195 -5.76 -12.12 -1.97
CA VAL A 195 -4.63 -11.20 -2.08
C VAL A 195 -4.88 -10.23 -3.22
N LYS A 196 -4.81 -8.92 -2.96
CA LYS A 196 -4.93 -7.86 -3.95
C LYS A 196 -3.59 -7.16 -4.15
N LEU A 197 -3.03 -7.30 -5.35
CA LEU A 197 -1.84 -6.57 -5.77
C LEU A 197 -2.29 -5.29 -6.47
N ARG A 198 -1.99 -4.12 -5.91
CA ARG A 198 -2.48 -2.83 -6.41
C ARG A 198 -1.34 -1.89 -6.79
N CYS A 199 -1.40 -1.35 -8.00
CA CYS A 199 -0.57 -0.23 -8.42
C CYS A 199 -0.99 1.04 -7.67
N LEU A 200 -0.04 1.63 -6.94
CA LEU A 200 -0.20 2.92 -6.28
C LEU A 200 0.99 3.82 -6.59
N ILE A 201 0.76 4.83 -7.43
CA ILE A 201 1.77 5.85 -7.75
C ILE A 201 1.74 6.91 -6.65
N ARG A 202 2.88 7.14 -6.00
CA ARG A 202 3.07 8.17 -4.98
C ARG A 202 4.02 9.25 -5.49
N GLU A 203 3.87 10.47 -4.98
CA GLU A 203 4.74 11.60 -5.32
C GLU A 203 6.18 11.41 -4.82
N ASP A 204 6.35 10.66 -3.74
CA ASP A 204 7.65 10.42 -3.08
C ASP A 204 8.54 9.40 -3.80
N LYS A 205 8.11 8.87 -4.95
CA LYS A 205 8.78 7.79 -5.71
C LYS A 205 9.16 6.57 -4.86
N SER A 206 8.53 6.38 -3.69
CA SER A 206 8.83 5.23 -2.84
C SER A 206 8.22 3.97 -3.46
N HIS A 207 9.06 2.98 -3.71
CA HIS A 207 8.66 1.67 -4.22
C HIS A 207 8.33 0.68 -3.09
N MET A 208 8.48 1.12 -1.82
CA MET A 208 8.23 0.27 -0.67
C MET A 208 6.77 -0.18 -0.62
N PRO A 209 6.50 -1.50 -0.58
CA PRO A 209 5.15 -2.01 -0.52
C PRO A 209 4.50 -1.63 0.80
N THR A 210 3.23 -1.25 0.75
CA THR A 210 2.38 -1.08 1.92
C THR A 210 1.33 -2.16 1.93
N MET A 211 1.10 -2.76 3.10
CA MET A 211 0.19 -3.89 3.23
C MET A 211 -0.88 -3.62 4.27
N TYR A 212 -2.08 -4.15 4.07
CA TYR A 212 -3.16 -4.16 5.04
C TYR A 212 -3.95 -5.47 4.95
N LEU A 213 -4.50 -5.90 6.09
CA LEU A 213 -5.33 -7.10 6.19
C LEU A 213 -6.70 -6.72 6.76
N VAL A 214 -7.77 -7.17 6.12
CA VAL A 214 -9.15 -7.00 6.63
C VAL A 214 -9.89 -8.32 6.60
N GLU A 215 -10.76 -8.55 7.58
CA GLU A 215 -11.62 -9.74 7.68
C GLU A 215 -13.08 -9.30 7.53
N PRO A 216 -13.59 -9.17 6.28
CA PRO A 216 -14.96 -8.70 6.07
C PRO A 216 -16.01 -9.75 6.46
N GLU A 217 -15.65 -11.03 6.47
CA GLU A 217 -16.46 -12.14 6.94
C GLU A 217 -15.59 -13.07 7.79
N SER A 218 -16.18 -13.76 8.77
CA SER A 218 -15.41 -14.62 9.68
C SER A 218 -14.59 -15.67 8.90
N CYS A 219 -13.28 -15.63 9.09
CA CYS A 219 -12.29 -16.51 8.47
C CYS A 219 -12.16 -16.39 6.94
N PHE A 220 -12.67 -15.30 6.37
CA PHE A 220 -12.38 -14.85 5.02
C PHE A 220 -11.62 -13.52 5.10
N TYR A 221 -10.43 -13.47 4.52
CA TYR A 221 -9.54 -12.32 4.61
C TYR A 221 -9.33 -11.66 3.25
N ILE A 222 -9.03 -10.37 3.27
CA ILE A 222 -8.49 -9.64 2.11
C ILE A 222 -7.16 -9.03 2.54
N LEU A 223 -6.08 -9.44 1.88
CA LEU A 223 -4.75 -8.87 2.04
C LEU A 223 -4.48 -7.93 0.86
N GLY A 224 -4.43 -6.63 1.10
CA GLY A 224 -4.03 -5.65 0.09
C GLY A 224 -2.54 -5.36 0.17
N ILE A 225 -1.86 -5.35 -0.97
CA ILE A 225 -0.46 -4.96 -1.13
C ILE A 225 -0.42 -3.85 -2.19
N GLU A 226 0.04 -2.68 -1.79
CA GLU A 226 0.07 -1.48 -2.63
C GLU A 226 1.53 -1.07 -2.86
N SER A 227 1.94 -1.01 -4.12
CA SER A 227 3.27 -0.51 -4.52
C SER A 227 3.22 0.08 -5.93
N SER A 228 4.06 1.08 -6.18
CA SER A 228 4.32 1.60 -7.53
C SER A 228 5.02 0.56 -8.41
N ALA A 229 5.75 -0.39 -7.83
CA ALA A 229 6.36 -1.52 -8.54
C ALA A 229 5.34 -2.43 -9.24
N PHE A 230 4.09 -2.44 -8.78
CA PHE A 230 3.05 -3.27 -9.40
C PHE A 230 2.44 -2.62 -10.65
N CYS A 231 2.75 -1.36 -10.97
CA CYS A 231 2.12 -0.68 -12.11
C CYS A 231 2.47 -1.35 -13.44
N ASP A 232 3.74 -1.64 -13.69
CA ASP A 232 4.17 -2.34 -14.90
C ASP A 232 3.75 -3.82 -14.85
N LEU A 233 3.84 -4.46 -13.68
CA LEU A 233 3.42 -5.85 -13.47
C LEU A 233 1.98 -6.12 -13.95
N LEU A 234 1.06 -5.18 -13.73
CA LEU A 234 -0.34 -5.35 -14.12
C LEU A 234 -0.52 -5.48 -15.63
N ASP A 235 0.35 -4.87 -16.44
CA ASP A 235 0.32 -4.99 -17.91
C ASP A 235 0.76 -6.38 -18.40
N TYR A 236 1.55 -7.10 -17.58
CA TYR A 236 2.05 -8.45 -17.83
C TYR A 236 1.30 -9.52 -17.04
N THR A 237 0.09 -9.21 -16.57
CA THR A 237 -0.77 -10.16 -15.86
C THR A 237 -1.78 -10.79 -16.81
N ASP A 238 -2.01 -12.10 -16.68
CA ASP A 238 -2.99 -12.83 -17.50
C ASP A 238 -4.45 -12.50 -17.12
N GLU A 239 -5.42 -13.08 -17.86
CA GLU A 239 -6.86 -12.87 -17.62
C GLU A 239 -7.34 -13.37 -16.23
N ASN A 240 -6.56 -14.24 -15.59
CA ASN A 240 -6.84 -14.80 -14.27
C ASN A 240 -6.16 -14.02 -13.14
N GLY A 241 -5.48 -12.91 -13.45
CA GLY A 241 -4.80 -12.10 -12.44
C GLY A 241 -3.44 -12.64 -12.02
N ILE A 242 -2.87 -13.61 -12.76
CA ILE A 242 -1.55 -14.20 -12.49
C ILE A 242 -0.47 -13.46 -13.29
N PRO A 243 0.50 -12.82 -12.62
CA PRO A 243 1.65 -12.19 -13.29
C PRO A 243 2.52 -13.18 -14.08
N ASP A 244 2.90 -12.78 -15.29
CA ASP A 244 3.87 -13.47 -16.15
C ASP A 244 5.26 -12.82 -15.97
N LEU A 245 6.04 -13.36 -15.03
CA LEU A 245 7.35 -12.80 -14.67
C LEU A 245 8.36 -12.88 -15.82
N ASP A 246 8.32 -13.95 -16.62
CA ASP A 246 9.26 -14.12 -17.74
C ASP A 246 9.08 -13.01 -18.79
N LYS A 247 7.83 -12.67 -19.12
CA LYS A 247 7.53 -11.56 -20.05
C LYS A 247 7.90 -10.21 -19.47
N LEU A 248 7.62 -9.99 -18.17
CA LEU A 248 7.97 -8.75 -17.48
C LEU A 248 9.49 -8.53 -17.49
N MET A 249 10.28 -9.55 -17.11
CA MET A 249 11.73 -9.44 -17.08
C MET A 249 12.34 -9.22 -18.47
N THR A 250 11.79 -9.87 -19.51
CA THR A 250 12.22 -9.63 -20.89
C THR A 250 11.99 -8.17 -21.31
N HIS A 251 10.85 -7.58 -20.93
CA HIS A 251 10.55 -6.18 -21.25
C HIS A 251 11.56 -5.20 -20.65
N PHE A 252 11.98 -5.45 -19.40
CA PHE A 252 12.95 -4.59 -18.71
C PHE A 252 14.39 -4.75 -19.21
N GLN A 253 14.73 -5.87 -19.84
CA GLN A 253 16.04 -6.08 -20.46
C GLN A 253 16.18 -5.39 -21.83
N ASP A 254 15.06 -5.09 -22.50
CA ASP A 254 15.00 -4.46 -23.82
C ASP A 254 14.92 -2.90 -23.76
N GLN A 255 14.80 -2.31 -22.56
CA GLN A 255 14.79 -0.85 -22.32
C GLN A 255 16.15 -0.31 -21.90
#